data_AF-A0A7C4SZV2-F1
#
_entry.id   AF-A0A7C4SZV2-F1
#
_cell.length_a   1.000
_cell.length_b   1.000
_cell.length_c   1.000
_cell.angle_alpha   90.00
_cell.angle_beta   90.00
_cell.angle_gamma   90.00
#
_symmetry.space_group_name_H-M   'P 1'
#
loop_
_entity.id
_entity.type
_entity.pdbx_description
1 polymer ?
#
loop_
_entity_poly.entity_id
_entity_poly.type
_entity_poly.pdbx_seq_one_letter_code
_entity_poly.pdbx_strand_id
1 'polypeptide(L)'
;MGRDRLREQKIANGEPAESIKELDTLLNSNTLTIGFARRFATYKRANLIFRDIARIQKILNNPNMPVQIIFAGKAHPADSPAHEIIKNINDISRQ
;
A
#
# COMPACT_ATOMS: atom_id res chain seq x y z
N MET A 1 13.19 -10.74 -3.32
CA MET A 1 13.64 -10.04 -2.10
C MET A 1 12.50 -9.52 -1.21
N GLY A 2 11.62 -8.62 -1.68
CA GLY A 2 10.53 -8.09 -0.82
C GLY A 2 9.45 -9.13 -0.49
N ARG A 3 8.99 -9.87 -1.51
CA ARG A 3 7.99 -10.94 -1.39
C ARG A 3 8.47 -12.11 -0.51
N ASP A 4 9.73 -12.52 -0.66
CA ASP A 4 10.31 -13.65 0.09
C ASP A 4 10.36 -13.34 1.60
N ARG A 5 10.80 -12.13 1.96
CA ARG A 5 10.79 -11.67 3.36
C ARG A 5 9.38 -11.59 3.95
N LEU A 6 8.40 -11.15 3.16
CA LEU A 6 7.00 -11.09 3.61
C LEU A 6 6.41 -12.50 3.81
N ARG A 7 6.78 -13.45 2.94
CA ARG A 7 6.43 -14.87 3.09
C ARG A 7 7.04 -15.45 4.38
N GLU A 8 8.33 -15.25 4.62
CA GLU A 8 9.01 -15.69 5.85
C GLU A 8 8.33 -15.13 7.10
N GLN A 9 7.99 -13.83 7.09
CA GLN A 9 7.30 -13.18 8.21
C GLN A 9 5.89 -13.76 8.45
N LYS A 10 5.09 -13.98 7.41
CA LYS A 10 3.75 -14.58 7.55
C LYS A 10 3.82 -16.02 8.07
N ILE A 11 4.78 -16.80 7.60
CA ILE A 11 5.03 -18.16 8.11
C ILE A 11 5.41 -18.09 9.60
N ALA A 12 6.33 -17.20 9.98
CA ALA A 12 6.74 -17.02 11.38
C ALA A 12 5.58 -16.58 12.30
N ASN A 13 4.61 -15.84 11.76
CA ASN A 13 3.40 -15.43 12.47
C ASN A 13 2.30 -16.51 12.52
N GLY A 14 2.51 -17.69 11.90
CA GLY A 14 1.54 -18.78 11.88
C GLY A 14 0.29 -18.49 11.03
N GLU A 15 0.40 -17.62 10.03
CA GLU A 15 -0.74 -17.29 9.17
C GLU A 15 -1.16 -18.48 8.27
N PRO A 16 -2.46 -18.58 7.92
CA PRO A 16 -2.97 -19.64 7.05
C PRO A 16 -2.26 -19.71 5.70
N ALA A 17 -2.11 -20.92 5.16
CA ALA A 17 -1.45 -21.15 3.87
C ALA A 17 -2.08 -20.36 2.70
N GLU A 18 -3.39 -20.08 2.78
CA GLU A 18 -4.11 -19.29 1.78
C GLU A 18 -3.64 -17.82 1.75
N SER A 19 -3.47 -17.21 2.93
CA SER A 19 -2.89 -15.85 3.10
C SER A 19 -1.45 -15.77 2.61
N ILE A 20 -0.69 -16.87 2.70
CA ILE A 20 0.68 -16.96 2.15
C ILE A 20 0.67 -17.13 0.63
N LYS A 21 -0.36 -17.78 0.06
CA LYS A 21 -0.52 -17.97 -1.39
C LYS A 21 -0.91 -16.68 -2.11
N GLU A 22 -1.70 -15.82 -1.46
CA GLU A 22 -1.98 -14.45 -1.94
C GLU A 22 -0.71 -13.62 -2.18
N LEU A 23 0.40 -13.94 -1.51
CA LEU A 23 1.67 -13.27 -1.75
C LEU A 23 2.24 -13.54 -3.15
N ASP A 24 1.85 -14.61 -3.84
CA ASP A 24 2.37 -14.92 -5.17
C ASP A 24 1.96 -13.89 -6.23
N THR A 25 0.88 -13.13 -6.00
CA THR A 25 0.43 -12.04 -6.87
C THR A 25 0.90 -10.66 -6.39
N LEU A 26 1.46 -10.55 -5.18
CA LEU A 26 1.90 -9.31 -4.57
C LEU A 26 3.39 -9.03 -4.84
N LEU A 27 3.73 -7.75 -4.98
CA LEU A 27 5.12 -7.25 -5.10
C LEU A 27 5.90 -7.87 -6.27
N ASN A 28 5.25 -8.00 -7.43
CA ASN A 28 5.91 -8.43 -8.66
C ASN A 28 7.01 -7.42 -9.06
N SER A 29 8.23 -7.92 -9.31
CA SER A 29 9.39 -7.09 -9.66
C SER A 29 9.26 -6.38 -11.02
N ASN A 30 8.37 -6.86 -11.89
CA ASN A 30 8.14 -6.29 -13.22
C ASN A 30 7.05 -5.19 -13.21
N THR A 31 6.42 -4.95 -12.07
CA THR A 31 5.38 -3.91 -11.90
C THR A 31 6.01 -2.58 -11.54
N LEU A 32 5.56 -1.48 -12.17
CA LEU A 32 5.99 -0.14 -11.79
C LEU A 32 5.60 0.13 -10.33
N THR A 33 6.60 0.26 -9.47
CA THR A 33 6.39 0.43 -8.02
C THR A 33 6.67 1.88 -7.62
N ILE A 34 5.66 2.55 -7.08
CA ILE A 34 5.78 3.91 -6.56
C ILE A 34 5.74 3.85 -5.04
N GLY A 35 6.82 4.27 -4.38
CA GLY A 35 6.92 4.30 -2.92
C GLY A 35 6.64 5.67 -2.32
N PHE A 36 5.75 5.74 -1.32
CA PHE A 36 5.62 6.88 -0.40
C PHE A 36 6.07 6.43 0.99
N ALA A 37 7.37 6.58 1.28
CA ALA A 37 7.98 6.12 2.53
C ALA A 37 8.44 7.31 3.39
N ARG A 38 7.55 7.87 4.22
CA ARG A 38 7.85 8.99 5.13
C ARG A 38 6.87 9.05 6.29
N ARG A 39 7.26 9.70 7.40
CA ARG A 39 6.32 10.01 8.51
C ARG A 39 5.07 10.70 7.95
N PHE A 40 3.89 10.28 8.36
CA PHE A 40 2.63 10.92 7.98
C PHE A 40 2.44 12.23 8.75
N ALA A 41 2.11 13.28 7.99
CA ALA A 41 1.75 14.60 8.47
C ALA A 41 0.90 15.28 7.37
N THR A 42 -0.03 16.16 7.75
CA THR A 42 -0.97 16.80 6.83
C THR A 42 -0.30 17.54 5.67
N TYR A 43 0.80 18.25 5.94
CA TYR A 43 1.55 18.99 4.91
C TYR A 43 2.23 18.09 3.86
N LYS A 44 2.38 16.78 4.13
CA LYS A 44 3.03 15.84 3.21
C LYS A 44 2.08 15.25 2.17
N ARG A 45 0.77 15.47 2.34
CA ARG A 45 -0.28 15.18 1.36
C ARG A 45 -0.19 13.78 0.75
N ALA A 46 -0.03 12.75 1.58
CA ALA A 46 0.03 11.35 1.15
C ALA A 46 -1.23 10.92 0.36
N ASN A 47 -2.35 11.58 0.62
CA ASN A 47 -3.63 11.35 -0.03
C ASN A 47 -3.81 12.10 -1.38
N LEU A 48 -2.85 12.92 -1.82
CA LEU A 48 -3.02 13.76 -3.02
C LEU A 48 -3.33 12.93 -4.28
N ILE A 49 -2.77 11.73 -4.39
CA ILE A 49 -2.99 10.83 -5.53
C ILE A 49 -4.44 10.33 -5.62
N PHE A 50 -5.20 10.40 -4.52
CA PHE A 50 -6.59 9.95 -4.41
C PHE A 50 -7.60 11.08 -4.63
N ARG A 51 -7.16 12.29 -4.97
CA ARG A 51 -8.06 13.41 -5.28
C ARG A 51 -9.00 13.10 -6.45
N ASP A 52 -8.54 12.29 -7.40
CA ASP A 52 -9.31 11.80 -8.54
C ASP A 52 -9.32 10.26 -8.50
N ILE A 53 -10.30 9.71 -7.79
CA ILE A 53 -10.46 8.27 -7.59
C ILE A 53 -10.66 7.55 -8.93
N ALA A 54 -11.47 8.12 -9.83
CA ALA A 54 -11.73 7.52 -11.13
C ALA A 54 -10.46 7.41 -11.98
N ARG A 55 -9.61 8.44 -11.94
CA ARG A 55 -8.33 8.42 -12.65
C ARG A 55 -7.36 7.40 -12.07
N ILE A 56 -7.18 7.37 -10.75
CA ILE A 56 -6.23 6.43 -10.13
C ILE A 56 -6.70 4.98 -10.30
N GLN A 57 -8.00 4.70 -10.23
CA GLN A 57 -8.56 3.38 -10.53
C GLN A 57 -8.23 2.93 -11.96
N LYS A 58 -8.34 3.82 -12.96
CA LYS A 58 -7.96 3.50 -14.35
C LYS A 58 -6.48 3.16 -14.49
N ILE A 59 -5.61 3.84 -13.73
CA ILE A 59 -4.16 3.62 -13.77
C ILE A 59 -3.80 2.29 -13.09
N LEU A 60 -4.32 2.05 -11.88
CA LEU A 60 -3.96 0.87 -11.09
C LEU A 60 -4.54 -0.43 -11.67
N ASN A 61 -5.67 -0.37 -12.36
CA ASN A 61 -6.35 -1.55 -12.92
C ASN A 61 -6.05 -1.80 -14.41
N ASN A 62 -5.00 -1.20 -14.97
CA ASN A 62 -4.60 -1.47 -16.35
C ASN A 62 -3.71 -2.73 -16.44
N PRO A 63 -4.20 -3.85 -17.00
CA PRO A 63 -3.43 -5.10 -17.04
C PRO A 63 -2.20 -5.03 -17.96
N ASN A 64 -2.18 -4.12 -18.95
CA ASN A 64 -1.07 -3.96 -19.89
C ASN A 64 0.05 -3.06 -19.35
N MET A 65 -0.24 -2.26 -18.32
CA MET A 65 0.70 -1.34 -17.68
C MET A 65 0.52 -1.44 -16.15
N PRO A 66 1.00 -2.53 -15.52
CA PRO A 66 0.76 -2.76 -14.11
C PRO A 66 1.50 -1.72 -13.26
N VAL A 67 0.78 -1.11 -12.34
CA VAL A 67 1.30 -0.13 -11.37
C VAL A 67 0.92 -0.54 -9.96
N GLN A 68 1.84 -0.44 -9.01
CA GLN A 68 1.60 -0.64 -7.60
C GLN A 68 2.13 0.55 -6.78
N ILE A 69 1.43 0.88 -5.70
CA ILE A 69 1.81 1.98 -4.80
C ILE A 69 1.99 1.43 -3.40
N ILE A 70 3.15 1.70 -2.79
CA ILE A 70 3.49 1.27 -1.44
C ILE A 70 3.55 2.50 -0.54
N PHE A 71 2.71 2.53 0.48
CA PHE A 71 2.75 3.54 1.54
C PHE A 71 3.45 2.97 2.77
N ALA A 72 4.41 3.73 3.33
CA ALA A 72 5.13 3.35 4.54
C ALA A 72 5.39 4.57 5.44
N GLY A 73 5.16 4.40 6.74
CA GLY A 73 5.43 5.43 7.73
C GLY A 73 4.44 5.41 8.90
N LYS A 74 4.71 6.24 9.91
CA LYS A 74 3.86 6.42 11.09
C LYS A 74 3.40 7.88 11.22
N ALA A 75 2.24 8.12 11.82
CA ALA A 75 1.81 9.44 12.27
C ALA A 75 2.42 9.78 13.64
N HIS A 76 2.40 11.05 14.04
CA HIS A 76 2.62 11.40 15.45
C HIS A 76 1.37 10.99 16.26
N PRO A 77 1.47 10.38 17.46
CA PRO A 77 0.31 9.96 18.25
C PRO A 77 -0.75 11.06 18.48
N ALA A 78 -0.30 12.29 18.72
CA ALA A 78 -1.16 13.47 18.89
C ALA A 78 -1.67 14.13 17.58
N ASP A 79 -1.30 13.64 16.40
CA ASP A 79 -1.70 14.22 15.11
C ASP A 79 -2.91 13.46 14.54
N SER A 80 -4.11 13.73 15.07
CA SER A 80 -5.36 13.10 14.61
C SER A 80 -5.58 13.23 13.10
N PRO A 81 -5.36 14.39 12.47
CA PRO A 81 -5.49 14.52 11.01
C PRO A 81 -4.56 13.59 10.22
N ALA A 82 -3.32 13.36 10.68
CA ALA A 82 -2.42 12.41 10.03
C ALA A 82 -2.93 10.95 10.15
N HIS A 83 -3.59 10.60 11.26
CA HIS A 83 -4.22 9.28 11.40
C HIS A 83 -5.40 9.11 10.45
N GLU A 84 -6.22 10.15 10.25
CA GLU A 84 -7.33 10.12 9.28
C GLU A 84 -6.81 9.88 7.85
N ILE A 85 -5.68 10.51 7.48
CA ILE A 85 -5.03 10.26 6.20
C ILE A 85 -4.64 8.78 6.05
N ILE A 86 -4.01 8.19 7.07
CA ILE A 86 -3.64 6.76 7.05
C ILE A 86 -4.89 5.89 6.91
N LYS A 87 -5.95 6.18 7.68
CA LYS A 87 -7.22 5.46 7.62
C LYS A 87 -7.83 5.52 6.22
N ASN A 88 -7.92 6.72 5.63
CA ASN A 88 -8.48 6.92 4.29
C ASN A 88 -7.72 6.11 3.23
N ILE A 89 -6.38 6.12 3.27
CA ILE A 89 -5.54 5.33 2.36
C ILE A 89 -5.83 3.84 2.51
N ASN A 90 -5.93 3.34 3.75
CA ASN A 90 -6.27 1.95 4.02
C ASN A 90 -7.68 1.58 3.53
N ASP A 91 -8.66 2.46 3.73
CA ASP A 91 -10.04 2.25 3.29
C ASP A 91 -10.11 2.15 1.75
N ILE A 92 -9.38 3.01 1.03
CA ILE A 92 -9.28 2.93 -0.44
C ILE A 92 -8.57 1.66 -0.90
N SER A 93 -7.53 1.21 -0.20
CA SER A 93 -6.76 0.02 -0.60
C SER A 93 -7.55 -1.30 -0.53
N ARG A 94 -8.72 -1.28 0.11
CA ARG A 94 -9.61 -2.44 0.29
C ARG A 94 -10.78 -2.48 -0.68
N GLN A 95 -10.92 -1.46 -1.53
CA GLN A 95 -11.94 -1.36 -2.59
C GLN A 95 -11.40 -1.93 -3.89
#